data_AF-A0A9W6KFY5-F1
#
_entry.id   AF-A0A9W6KFY5-F1
#
_cell.length_a   1.000
_cell.length_b   1.000
_cell.length_c   1.000
_cell.angle_alpha   90.00
_cell.angle_beta   90.00
_cell.angle_gamma   90.00
#
_symmetry.space_group_name_H-M   'P 1'
#
loop_
_entity.id
_entity.type
_entity.pdbx_description
1 polymer ?
#
loop_
_entity_poly.entity_id
_entity_poly.type
_entity_poly.pdbx_seq_one_letter_code
_entity_poly.pdbx_strand_id
1 'polypeptide(L)'
;MEYRIEHDTMGEVRVPASALWRAQTQRAVENFPISGMVLEGSLIRALAAVKAAAAAVNGSLGVLPPDVSEAIADAARAVADGEHADQFPIDVFQTGSGTSSNMNVNEVIATLASRALSSPVHPNDHVNASQSSNDVFPSAIHIAVASELAHTLTPALASLASALERKADEFAPLVKAGRTHLMDATPVTLGQEFSGYAAQVRYGVERIAAVLPRVAELPLGGTAVGTGLNTPSGFAPRVIALLAETTSLPLTEARNHFEAQGARDSLVEASGVIRTVAVGLYKIANDIRWMGSGPRAGLRELAIPDLQPGSSIMPGKVNPVIPEAIRQVVAQVIGNDAAVAFSGSQGDFELNVMLPVISRNLLESIRLLANVARLFEERCIVDLAANASVLEAYAAGSPSIVTPLNRYLGYEEAAAVAKQALKEDRTIREVVLARGHVERGTLTEQQLDEALDLLGMANPN
;
A
#
# COMPACT_ATOMS: atom_id res chain seq x y z
N MET A 1 9.50 38.39 -13.96
CA MET A 1 8.20 37.67 -14.06
C MET A 1 7.13 38.70 -14.36
N GLU A 2 6.32 38.46 -15.39
CA GLU A 2 5.13 39.26 -15.65
C GLU A 2 3.99 38.78 -14.75
N TYR A 3 3.16 39.72 -14.29
CA TYR A 3 2.03 39.45 -13.39
C TYR A 3 0.76 40.09 -13.93
N ARG A 4 -0.38 39.48 -13.63
CA ARG A 4 -1.70 40.10 -13.75
C ARG A 4 -2.28 40.34 -12.35
N ILE A 5 -3.17 41.32 -12.25
CA ILE A 5 -3.89 41.59 -11.01
C ILE A 5 -5.17 40.76 -11.02
N GLU A 6 -5.35 39.95 -9.98
CA GLU A 6 -6.60 39.26 -9.65
C GLU A 6 -7.14 39.84 -8.34
N HIS A 7 -8.41 39.63 -8.03
CA HIS A 7 -9.00 40.05 -6.77
C HIS A 7 -9.83 38.93 -6.14
N ASP A 8 -9.88 38.94 -4.81
CA ASP A 8 -10.85 38.20 -4.02
C ASP A 8 -11.47 39.13 -2.96
N THR A 9 -12.23 38.56 -2.03
CA THR A 9 -12.88 39.32 -0.95
C THR A 9 -11.90 40.00 0.01
N MET A 10 -10.60 39.66 -0.04
CA MET A 10 -9.53 40.27 0.76
C MET A 10 -8.71 41.30 -0.04
N GLY A 11 -9.08 41.60 -1.28
CA GLY A 11 -8.44 42.62 -2.13
C GLY A 11 -7.61 42.04 -3.28
N GLU A 12 -6.72 42.88 -3.83
CA GLU A 12 -5.91 42.56 -5.01
C GLU A 12 -4.70 41.66 -4.69
N VAL A 13 -4.34 40.81 -5.64
CA VAL A 13 -3.17 39.91 -5.57
C VAL A 13 -2.47 39.85 -6.93
N ARG A 14 -1.14 39.84 -6.92
CA ARG A 14 -0.32 39.72 -8.13
C ARG A 14 -0.10 38.25 -8.49
N VAL A 15 -0.72 37.78 -9.55
CA VAL A 15 -0.63 36.39 -10.01
C VAL A 15 0.28 36.29 -11.24
N PRO A 16 1.18 35.30 -11.35
CA PRO A 16 2.00 35.11 -12.55
C PRO A 16 1.15 35.08 -13.82
N ALA A 17 1.59 35.77 -14.87
CA ALA A 17 0.79 35.93 -16.09
C ALA A 17 0.45 34.58 -16.77
N SER A 18 1.34 33.58 -16.67
CA SER A 18 1.16 32.25 -17.24
C SER A 18 0.30 31.31 -16.39
N ALA A 19 0.04 31.64 -15.12
CA ALA A 19 -0.71 30.78 -14.21
C ALA A 19 -2.21 30.76 -14.57
N LEU A 20 -2.82 29.57 -14.55
CA LEU A 20 -4.27 29.41 -14.72
C LEU A 20 -5.06 29.69 -13.44
N TRP A 21 -4.42 29.55 -12.27
CA TRP A 21 -5.00 29.88 -10.97
C TRP A 21 -5.15 31.39 -10.77
N ARG A 22 -5.93 31.82 -9.77
CA ARG A 22 -6.25 33.24 -9.51
C ARG A 22 -5.85 33.66 -8.08
N ALA A 23 -6.58 34.61 -7.49
CA ALA A 23 -6.18 35.27 -6.25
C ALA A 23 -6.06 34.33 -5.05
N GLN A 24 -7.01 33.40 -4.83
CA GLN A 24 -7.02 32.59 -3.61
C GLN A 24 -5.89 31.56 -3.61
N THR A 25 -5.60 30.97 -4.77
CA THR A 25 -4.43 30.08 -4.92
C THR A 25 -3.14 30.84 -4.68
N GLN A 26 -3.00 32.04 -5.24
CA GLN A 26 -1.78 32.84 -5.07
C GLN A 26 -1.55 33.21 -3.60
N ARG A 27 -2.61 33.57 -2.87
CA ARG A 27 -2.52 33.76 -1.41
C ARG A 27 -2.10 32.49 -0.70
N ALA A 28 -2.63 31.32 -1.07
CA ALA A 28 -2.26 30.06 -0.45
C ALA A 28 -0.78 29.72 -0.68
N VAL A 29 -0.26 29.97 -1.89
CA VAL A 29 1.17 29.83 -2.20
C VAL A 29 2.05 30.71 -1.31
N GLU A 30 1.62 31.95 -1.07
CA GLU A 30 2.35 32.91 -0.23
C GLU A 30 2.21 32.62 1.28
N ASN A 31 1.06 32.11 1.71
CA ASN A 31 0.77 31.84 3.11
C ASN A 31 1.38 30.54 3.64
N PHE A 32 1.51 29.52 2.78
CA PHE A 32 1.88 28.16 3.20
C PHE A 32 3.20 27.62 2.57
N PRO A 33 4.32 28.37 2.50
CA PRO A 33 5.60 27.85 2.01
C PRO A 33 6.30 26.99 3.07
N ILE A 34 5.68 25.88 3.49
CA ILE A 34 6.10 25.10 4.65
C ILE A 34 7.06 23.98 4.27
N SER A 35 6.65 23.11 3.34
CA SER A 35 7.38 21.88 3.01
C SER A 35 7.92 21.86 1.58
N GLY A 36 7.32 22.64 0.68
CA GLY A 36 7.58 22.61 -0.75
C GLY A 36 6.97 21.40 -1.46
N MET A 37 6.21 20.56 -0.75
CA MET A 37 5.48 19.43 -1.33
C MET A 37 4.08 19.87 -1.73
N VAL A 38 3.69 19.56 -2.96
CA VAL A 38 2.34 19.77 -3.48
C VAL A 38 1.47 18.54 -3.29
N LEU A 39 0.16 18.66 -3.51
CA LEU A 39 -0.76 17.52 -3.47
C LEU A 39 -0.37 16.44 -4.51
N GLU A 40 -0.55 15.16 -4.17
CA GLU A 40 -0.36 14.07 -5.12
C GLU A 40 -1.30 14.22 -6.32
N GLY A 41 -0.81 13.92 -7.52
CA GLY A 41 -1.59 14.08 -8.75
C GLY A 41 -2.89 13.28 -8.75
N SER A 42 -2.95 12.14 -8.06
CA SER A 42 -4.18 11.35 -7.90
C SER A 42 -5.29 12.11 -7.18
N LEU A 43 -4.95 12.95 -6.18
CA LEU A 43 -5.92 13.79 -5.49
C LEU A 43 -6.40 14.95 -6.37
N ILE A 44 -5.52 15.57 -7.16
CA ILE A 44 -5.91 16.61 -8.12
C ILE A 44 -6.86 16.04 -9.18
N ARG A 45 -6.56 14.85 -9.72
CA ARG A 45 -7.45 14.17 -10.68
C ARG A 45 -8.80 13.86 -10.07
N ALA A 46 -8.85 13.38 -8.83
CA ALA A 46 -10.09 13.11 -8.13
C ALA A 46 -10.92 14.38 -7.86
N LEU A 47 -10.29 15.48 -7.45
CA LEU A 47 -10.96 16.78 -7.29
C LEU A 47 -11.59 17.24 -8.61
N ALA A 48 -10.82 17.18 -9.70
CA ALA A 48 -11.29 17.57 -11.02
C ALA A 48 -12.42 16.67 -11.53
N ALA A 49 -12.36 15.35 -11.29
CA ALA A 49 -13.45 14.43 -11.60
C ALA A 49 -14.75 14.80 -10.86
N VAL A 50 -14.67 15.16 -9.56
CA VAL A 50 -15.83 15.67 -8.82
C VAL A 50 -16.39 16.94 -9.46
N LYS A 51 -15.53 17.88 -9.89
CA LYS A 51 -15.99 19.11 -10.58
C LYS A 51 -16.66 18.81 -11.92
N ALA A 52 -16.12 17.87 -12.70
CA ALA A 52 -16.71 17.47 -13.98
C ALA A 52 -18.12 16.89 -13.77
N ALA A 53 -18.27 15.96 -12.83
CA ALA A 53 -19.53 15.33 -12.53
C ALA A 53 -20.55 16.31 -11.91
N ALA A 54 -20.11 17.18 -11.00
CA ALA A 54 -20.94 18.22 -10.41
C ALA A 54 -21.48 19.21 -11.46
N ALA A 55 -20.65 19.65 -12.40
CA ALA A 55 -21.07 20.55 -13.47
C ALA A 55 -22.13 19.90 -14.37
N ALA A 56 -21.90 18.65 -14.81
CA ALA A 56 -22.86 17.92 -15.64
C ALA A 56 -24.22 17.73 -14.92
N VAL A 57 -24.20 17.36 -13.64
CA VAL A 57 -25.44 17.19 -12.86
C VAL A 57 -26.14 18.53 -12.64
N ASN A 58 -25.41 19.59 -12.29
CA ASN A 58 -25.99 20.93 -12.14
C ASN A 58 -26.61 21.46 -13.44
N GLY A 59 -26.01 21.17 -14.59
CA GLY A 59 -26.63 21.45 -15.90
C GLY A 59 -27.95 20.69 -16.07
N SER A 60 -27.97 19.40 -15.74
CA SER A 60 -29.19 18.57 -15.83
C SER A 60 -30.32 18.99 -14.86
N LEU A 61 -29.96 19.62 -13.73
CA LEU A 61 -30.88 20.13 -12.72
C LEU A 61 -31.29 21.59 -12.97
N GLY A 62 -30.76 22.23 -14.01
CA GLY A 62 -31.04 23.63 -14.35
C GLY A 62 -30.41 24.65 -13.38
N VAL A 63 -29.43 24.24 -12.57
CA VAL A 63 -28.67 25.12 -11.68
C VAL A 63 -27.67 25.96 -12.47
N LEU A 64 -27.08 25.37 -13.52
CA LEU A 64 -26.16 26.05 -14.42
C LEU A 64 -26.75 26.09 -15.83
N PRO A 65 -26.51 27.18 -16.59
CA PRO A 65 -26.78 27.20 -18.02
C PRO A 65 -26.08 26.04 -18.75
N PRO A 66 -26.69 25.43 -19.78
CA PRO A 66 -26.11 24.26 -20.47
C PRO A 66 -24.69 24.48 -20.99
N ASP A 67 -24.44 25.62 -21.66
CA ASP A 67 -23.14 26.00 -22.21
C ASP A 67 -22.06 26.17 -21.12
N VAL A 68 -22.41 26.81 -20.00
CA VAL A 68 -21.53 26.95 -18.83
C VAL A 68 -21.23 25.59 -18.21
N SER A 69 -22.24 24.73 -18.06
CA SER A 69 -22.07 23.40 -17.48
C SER A 69 -21.17 22.49 -18.33
N GLU A 70 -21.31 22.55 -19.65
CA GLU A 70 -20.52 21.77 -20.60
C GLU A 70 -19.05 22.23 -20.60
N ALA A 71 -18.80 23.54 -20.69
CA ALA A 71 -17.44 24.07 -20.67
C ALA A 71 -16.68 23.80 -19.37
N ILE A 72 -17.38 23.82 -18.21
CA ILE A 72 -16.79 23.43 -16.92
C ILE A 72 -16.49 21.95 -16.93
N ALA A 73 -17.41 21.10 -17.40
CA ALA A 73 -17.21 19.65 -17.43
C ALA A 73 -16.04 19.24 -18.34
N ASP A 74 -15.88 19.88 -19.50
CA ASP A 74 -14.75 19.66 -20.41
C ASP A 74 -13.42 20.08 -19.78
N ALA A 75 -13.35 21.30 -19.24
CA ALA A 75 -12.14 21.79 -18.58
C ALA A 75 -11.75 20.94 -17.36
N ALA A 76 -12.74 20.50 -16.59
CA ALA A 76 -12.54 19.62 -15.45
C ALA A 76 -12.05 18.22 -15.88
N ARG A 77 -12.56 17.67 -16.99
CA ARG A 77 -12.06 16.41 -17.57
C ARG A 77 -10.59 16.51 -18.00
N ALA A 78 -10.20 17.58 -18.68
CA ALA A 78 -8.78 17.79 -19.05
C ALA A 78 -7.85 17.77 -17.82
N VAL A 79 -8.23 18.44 -16.73
CA VAL A 79 -7.48 18.39 -15.46
C VAL A 79 -7.51 16.98 -14.85
N ALA A 80 -8.65 16.29 -14.90
CA ALA A 80 -8.79 14.91 -14.41
C ALA A 80 -7.93 13.91 -15.19
N ASP A 81 -7.67 14.18 -16.48
CA ASP A 81 -6.78 13.40 -17.34
C ASP A 81 -5.29 13.68 -17.09
N GLY A 82 -4.98 14.63 -16.19
CA GLY A 82 -3.62 14.99 -15.79
C GLY A 82 -3.00 16.12 -16.60
N GLU A 83 -3.77 16.79 -17.47
CA GLU A 83 -3.34 18.03 -18.08
C GLU A 83 -3.21 19.14 -17.01
N HIS A 84 -2.35 20.13 -17.27
CA HIS A 84 -2.16 21.28 -16.38
C HIS A 84 -1.64 20.95 -14.97
N ALA A 85 -0.87 19.86 -14.81
CA ALA A 85 -0.33 19.43 -13.52
C ALA A 85 0.51 20.50 -12.80
N ASP A 86 1.13 21.43 -13.53
CA ASP A 86 1.92 22.54 -13.01
C ASP A 86 1.06 23.68 -12.42
N GLN A 87 -0.27 23.61 -12.54
CA GLN A 87 -1.21 24.64 -12.08
C GLN A 87 -1.72 24.45 -10.65
N PHE A 88 -1.14 23.50 -9.92
CA PHE A 88 -1.52 23.15 -8.54
C PHE A 88 -0.35 23.31 -7.56
N PRO A 89 0.13 24.54 -7.33
CA PRO A 89 1.38 24.81 -6.61
C PRO A 89 1.25 24.82 -5.08
N ILE A 90 0.04 24.62 -4.54
CA ILE A 90 -0.23 24.78 -3.10
C ILE A 90 0.40 23.65 -2.30
N ASP A 91 1.04 24.00 -1.18
CA ASP A 91 1.62 23.05 -0.25
C ASP A 91 0.58 22.11 0.36
N VAL A 92 1.00 20.89 0.69
CA VAL A 92 0.18 19.96 1.48
C VAL A 92 -0.24 20.60 2.80
N PHE A 93 0.64 21.33 3.49
CA PHE A 93 0.35 21.96 4.78
C PHE A 93 -0.36 23.32 4.62
N GLN A 94 -1.52 23.28 3.97
CA GLN A 94 -2.43 24.41 3.79
C GLN A 94 -3.53 24.41 4.87
N THR A 95 -4.59 25.21 4.66
CA THR A 95 -5.82 25.10 5.45
C THR A 95 -6.30 23.65 5.57
N GLY A 96 -6.62 23.24 6.79
CA GLY A 96 -6.90 21.86 7.14
C GLY A 96 -8.12 21.21 6.46
N SER A 97 -9.05 22.02 5.97
CA SER A 97 -10.19 21.60 5.16
C SER A 97 -9.85 21.32 3.70
N GLY A 98 -8.65 21.72 3.24
CA GLY A 98 -8.29 21.71 1.82
C GLY A 98 -9.02 22.76 0.97
N THR A 99 -9.60 23.81 1.60
CA THR A 99 -10.28 24.90 0.88
C THR A 99 -9.38 25.56 -0.16
N SER A 100 -8.10 25.77 0.13
CA SER A 100 -7.19 26.38 -0.84
C SER A 100 -7.05 25.53 -2.10
N SER A 101 -6.89 24.21 -1.97
CA SER A 101 -6.84 23.31 -3.13
C SER A 101 -8.19 23.12 -3.83
N ASN A 102 -9.31 23.10 -3.12
CA ASN A 102 -10.64 23.14 -3.76
C ASN A 102 -10.79 24.40 -4.62
N MET A 103 -10.40 25.56 -4.08
CA MET A 103 -10.45 26.82 -4.81
C MET A 103 -9.42 26.89 -5.93
N ASN A 104 -8.25 26.27 -5.79
CA ASN A 104 -7.28 26.16 -6.87
C ASN A 104 -7.83 25.41 -8.08
N VAL A 105 -8.47 24.26 -7.85
CA VAL A 105 -9.16 23.51 -8.91
C VAL A 105 -10.29 24.35 -9.51
N ASN A 106 -11.09 25.03 -8.69
CA ASN A 106 -12.15 25.92 -9.18
C ASN A 106 -11.60 27.05 -10.07
N GLU A 107 -10.53 27.73 -9.65
CA GLU A 107 -9.92 28.85 -10.36
C GLU A 107 -9.31 28.43 -11.71
N VAL A 108 -8.59 27.30 -11.73
CA VAL A 108 -7.99 26.76 -12.96
C VAL A 108 -9.09 26.37 -13.96
N ILE A 109 -10.10 25.61 -13.51
CA ILE A 109 -11.24 25.20 -14.36
C ILE A 109 -12.02 26.42 -14.84
N ALA A 110 -12.28 27.39 -13.96
CA ALA A 110 -12.99 28.61 -14.35
C ALA A 110 -12.21 29.39 -15.42
N THR A 111 -10.89 29.49 -15.32
CA THR A 111 -10.05 30.15 -16.34
C THR A 111 -10.11 29.42 -17.67
N LEU A 112 -10.02 28.09 -17.68
CA LEU A 112 -10.12 27.27 -18.89
C LEU A 112 -11.51 27.37 -19.55
N ALA A 113 -12.58 27.19 -18.77
CA ALA A 113 -13.95 27.29 -19.25
C ALA A 113 -14.28 28.70 -19.77
N SER A 114 -13.78 29.75 -19.10
CA SER A 114 -14.00 31.13 -19.57
C SER A 114 -13.35 31.39 -20.93
N ARG A 115 -12.16 30.82 -21.17
CA ARG A 115 -11.47 30.92 -22.46
C ARG A 115 -12.24 30.18 -23.55
N ALA A 116 -12.73 28.97 -23.25
CA ALA A 116 -13.51 28.18 -24.20
C ALA A 116 -14.83 28.88 -24.60
N LEU A 117 -15.54 29.47 -23.64
CA LEU A 117 -16.81 30.18 -23.88
C LEU A 117 -16.65 31.60 -24.41
N SER A 118 -15.44 32.18 -24.30
CA SER A 118 -15.23 33.63 -24.46
C SER A 118 -16.17 34.46 -23.57
N SER A 119 -16.52 33.94 -22.40
CA SER A 119 -17.47 34.51 -21.43
C SER A 119 -17.04 34.16 -20.00
N PRO A 120 -17.21 35.04 -19.01
CA PRO A 120 -16.71 34.80 -17.66
C PRO A 120 -17.43 33.65 -16.94
N VAL A 121 -16.66 32.69 -16.45
CA VAL A 121 -17.09 31.64 -15.53
C VAL A 121 -16.56 31.96 -14.13
N HIS A 122 -17.45 32.03 -13.14
CA HIS A 122 -17.09 32.34 -11.75
C HIS A 122 -16.64 31.08 -11.00
N PRO A 123 -15.48 31.08 -10.30
CA PRO A 123 -15.00 29.93 -9.55
C PRO A 123 -15.97 29.45 -8.46
N ASN A 124 -16.63 30.37 -7.76
CA ASN A 124 -17.56 30.02 -6.68
C ASN A 124 -18.97 29.73 -7.20
N ASP A 125 -19.51 30.64 -8.00
CA ASP A 125 -20.95 30.61 -8.36
C ASP A 125 -21.24 29.56 -9.42
N HIS A 126 -20.26 29.23 -10.27
CA HIS A 126 -20.42 28.24 -11.33
C HIS A 126 -19.66 26.94 -11.02
N VAL A 127 -18.34 26.98 -10.85
CA VAL A 127 -17.54 25.75 -10.69
C VAL A 127 -17.79 25.07 -9.33
N ASN A 128 -18.02 25.86 -8.29
CA ASN A 128 -18.34 25.38 -6.94
C ASN A 128 -19.85 25.40 -6.63
N ALA A 129 -20.71 25.51 -7.65
CA ALA A 129 -22.16 25.45 -7.46
C ALA A 129 -22.57 24.15 -6.76
N SER A 130 -23.43 24.26 -5.73
CA SER A 130 -23.96 23.14 -4.93
C SER A 130 -22.91 22.33 -4.17
N GLN A 131 -21.76 22.94 -3.86
CA GLN A 131 -20.63 22.26 -3.24
C GLN A 131 -20.03 23.09 -2.10
N SER A 132 -19.33 22.41 -1.20
CA SER A 132 -18.44 23.00 -0.19
C SER A 132 -17.05 22.40 -0.33
N SER A 133 -16.01 23.06 0.21
CA SER A 133 -14.73 22.37 0.38
C SER A 133 -14.84 21.20 1.36
N ASN A 134 -15.74 21.32 2.34
CA ASN A 134 -15.88 20.39 3.45
C ASN A 134 -16.54 19.06 3.07
N ASP A 135 -17.20 18.99 1.91
CA ASP A 135 -17.70 17.73 1.34
C ASP A 135 -16.92 17.32 0.08
N VAL A 136 -16.49 18.27 -0.77
CA VAL A 136 -15.73 17.96 -2.00
C VAL A 136 -14.32 17.47 -1.72
N PHE A 137 -13.55 18.16 -0.89
CA PHE A 137 -12.16 17.78 -0.64
C PHE A 137 -12.04 16.40 0.02
N PRO A 138 -12.79 16.07 1.09
CA PRO A 138 -12.77 14.70 1.62
C PRO A 138 -13.33 13.67 0.63
N SER A 139 -14.35 13.99 -0.17
CA SER A 139 -14.80 13.05 -1.21
C SER A 139 -13.70 12.75 -2.23
N ALA A 140 -12.93 13.75 -2.65
CA ALA A 140 -11.82 13.55 -3.56
C ALA A 140 -10.69 12.70 -2.92
N ILE A 141 -10.43 12.86 -1.62
CA ILE A 141 -9.49 11.98 -0.90
C ILE A 141 -9.98 10.53 -0.94
N HIS A 142 -11.26 10.30 -0.63
CA HIS A 142 -11.85 8.96 -0.64
C HIS A 142 -11.79 8.33 -2.04
N ILE A 143 -12.12 9.08 -3.10
CA ILE A 143 -12.02 8.62 -4.49
C ILE A 143 -10.57 8.28 -4.85
N ALA A 144 -9.61 9.16 -4.52
CA ALA A 144 -8.20 8.93 -4.82
C ALA A 144 -7.67 7.69 -4.08
N VAL A 145 -7.96 7.56 -2.79
CA VAL A 145 -7.53 6.41 -1.98
C VAL A 145 -8.19 5.13 -2.45
N ALA A 146 -9.51 5.13 -2.71
CA ALA A 146 -10.22 3.96 -3.24
C ALA A 146 -9.66 3.53 -4.61
N SER A 147 -9.38 4.49 -5.49
CA SER A 147 -8.75 4.25 -6.79
C SER A 147 -7.37 3.62 -6.65
N GLU A 148 -6.48 4.21 -5.84
CA GLU A 148 -5.12 3.70 -5.67
C GLU A 148 -5.10 2.33 -4.95
N LEU A 149 -6.04 2.08 -4.02
CA LEU A 149 -6.21 0.75 -3.42
C LEU A 149 -6.65 -0.30 -4.44
N ALA A 150 -7.70 0.01 -5.22
CA ALA A 150 -8.31 -0.93 -6.15
C ALA A 150 -7.46 -1.20 -7.40
N HIS A 151 -6.90 -0.14 -7.97
CA HIS A 151 -6.28 -0.17 -9.30
C HIS A 151 -4.74 -0.16 -9.25
N THR A 152 -4.12 0.21 -8.12
CA THR A 152 -2.66 0.28 -8.01
C THR A 152 -2.08 -0.75 -7.04
N LEU A 153 -2.51 -0.76 -5.78
CA LEU A 153 -1.92 -1.62 -4.75
C LEU A 153 -2.43 -3.06 -4.81
N THR A 154 -3.75 -3.24 -4.94
CA THR A 154 -4.34 -4.58 -5.00
C THR A 154 -3.76 -5.40 -6.15
N PRO A 155 -3.63 -4.90 -7.39
CA PRO A 155 -3.03 -5.65 -8.49
C PRO A 155 -1.54 -5.95 -8.25
N ALA A 156 -0.78 -5.00 -7.68
CA ALA A 156 0.63 -5.22 -7.37
C ALA A 156 0.84 -6.35 -6.34
N LEU A 157 0.04 -6.37 -5.29
CA LEU A 157 0.08 -7.43 -4.27
C LEU A 157 -0.42 -8.77 -4.84
N ALA A 158 -1.48 -8.76 -5.66
CA ALA A 158 -2.01 -9.97 -6.28
C ALA A 158 -1.01 -10.61 -7.26
N SER A 159 -0.25 -9.78 -7.99
CA SER A 159 0.82 -10.23 -8.88
C SER A 159 1.98 -10.84 -8.07
N LEU A 160 2.46 -10.13 -7.05
CA LEU A 160 3.50 -10.62 -6.15
C LEU A 160 3.11 -11.94 -5.45
N ALA A 161 1.87 -12.05 -4.97
CA ALA A 161 1.36 -13.29 -4.38
C ALA A 161 1.42 -14.46 -5.38
N SER A 162 1.02 -14.23 -6.63
CA SER A 162 1.10 -15.23 -7.70
C SER A 162 2.55 -15.65 -7.99
N ALA A 163 3.50 -14.72 -7.91
CA ALA A 163 4.92 -15.04 -8.08
C ALA A 163 5.48 -15.88 -6.93
N LEU A 164 5.06 -15.59 -5.69
CA LEU A 164 5.42 -16.38 -4.52
C LEU A 164 4.79 -17.78 -4.56
N GLU A 165 3.54 -17.91 -5.03
CA GLU A 165 2.87 -19.21 -5.29
C GLU A 165 3.67 -20.05 -6.30
N ARG A 166 4.10 -19.46 -7.42
CA ARG A 166 4.94 -20.17 -8.40
C ARG A 166 6.26 -20.63 -7.79
N LYS A 167 6.89 -19.83 -6.92
CA LYS A 167 8.09 -20.23 -6.19
C LYS A 167 7.81 -21.30 -5.14
N ALA A 168 6.64 -21.28 -4.52
CA ALA A 168 6.22 -22.35 -3.62
C ALA A 168 6.14 -23.69 -4.34
N ASP A 169 5.57 -23.71 -5.55
CA ASP A 169 5.50 -24.91 -6.40
C ASP A 169 6.90 -25.36 -6.88
N GLU A 170 7.72 -24.42 -7.36
CA GLU A 170 9.10 -24.70 -7.81
C GLU A 170 9.95 -25.29 -6.68
N PHE A 171 9.79 -24.78 -5.46
CA PHE A 171 10.59 -25.17 -4.29
C PHE A 171 9.95 -26.28 -3.45
N ALA A 172 8.80 -26.81 -3.86
CA ALA A 172 8.10 -27.89 -3.17
C ALA A 172 8.97 -29.12 -2.85
N PRO A 173 9.86 -29.63 -3.75
CA PRO A 173 10.68 -30.80 -3.44
C PRO A 173 11.93 -30.49 -2.61
N LEU A 174 12.23 -29.22 -2.32
CA LEU A 174 13.49 -28.81 -1.72
C LEU A 174 13.39 -28.81 -0.19
N VAL A 175 13.86 -29.88 0.45
CA VAL A 175 13.92 -29.98 1.91
C VAL A 175 15.01 -29.08 2.50
N LYS A 176 14.72 -28.47 3.65
CA LYS A 176 15.64 -27.62 4.41
C LYS A 176 15.43 -27.78 5.91
N ALA A 177 16.39 -27.30 6.70
CA ALA A 177 16.18 -27.16 8.14
C ALA A 177 15.20 -26.01 8.43
N GLY A 178 14.09 -26.31 9.10
CA GLY A 178 13.25 -25.28 9.71
C GLY A 178 14.03 -24.56 10.81
N ARG A 179 13.65 -23.31 11.12
CA ARG A 179 14.24 -22.55 12.22
C ARG A 179 13.20 -21.88 13.08
N THR A 180 13.24 -22.15 14.38
CA THR A 180 12.48 -21.43 15.40
C THR A 180 13.48 -20.86 16.40
N HIS A 181 13.27 -19.61 16.85
CA HIS A 181 14.24 -18.88 17.68
C HIS A 181 15.66 -18.77 17.07
N LEU A 182 15.77 -18.86 15.74
CA LEU A 182 17.04 -18.93 14.98
C LEU A 182 17.85 -20.23 15.17
N MET A 183 17.30 -21.23 15.88
CA MET A 183 17.93 -22.52 16.13
C MET A 183 17.41 -23.59 15.17
N ASP A 184 18.21 -24.63 14.94
CA ASP A 184 17.85 -25.76 14.08
C ASP A 184 16.60 -26.49 14.60
N ALA A 185 15.58 -26.59 13.76
CA ALA A 185 14.33 -27.28 14.05
C ALA A 185 14.17 -28.53 13.14
N THR A 186 12.95 -29.06 13.07
CA THR A 186 12.59 -30.16 12.17
C THR A 186 12.62 -29.71 10.70
N PRO A 187 12.76 -30.65 9.75
CA PRO A 187 12.71 -30.32 8.34
C PRO A 187 11.39 -29.67 7.91
N VAL A 188 11.49 -28.75 6.95
CA VAL A 188 10.39 -28.19 6.17
C VAL A 188 10.82 -28.19 4.69
N THR A 189 9.91 -27.98 3.76
CA THR A 189 10.32 -27.65 2.39
C THR A 189 10.39 -26.14 2.19
N LEU A 190 11.29 -25.70 1.31
CA LEU A 190 11.35 -24.29 0.92
C LEU A 190 10.04 -23.86 0.25
N GLY A 191 9.36 -24.78 -0.45
CA GLY A 191 8.01 -24.55 -0.98
C GLY A 191 6.96 -24.24 0.10
N GLN A 192 6.99 -24.95 1.24
CA GLN A 192 6.10 -24.66 2.38
C GLN A 192 6.37 -23.28 3.00
N GLU A 193 7.62 -22.85 3.07
CA GLU A 193 7.92 -21.49 3.54
C GLU A 193 7.37 -20.42 2.57
N PHE A 194 7.56 -20.62 1.26
CA PHE A 194 7.07 -19.69 0.24
C PHE A 194 5.54 -19.67 0.13
N SER A 195 4.85 -20.79 0.39
CA SER A 195 3.39 -20.80 0.45
C SER A 195 2.87 -19.97 1.62
N GLY A 196 3.58 -19.96 2.76
CA GLY A 196 3.30 -19.06 3.88
C GLY A 196 3.45 -17.58 3.50
N TYR A 197 4.49 -17.22 2.73
CA TYR A 197 4.68 -15.86 2.23
C TYR A 197 3.57 -15.45 1.27
N ALA A 198 3.20 -16.32 0.33
CA ALA A 198 2.14 -16.05 -0.61
C ALA A 198 0.79 -15.84 0.10
N ALA A 199 0.44 -16.72 1.04
CA ALA A 199 -0.76 -16.59 1.86
C ALA A 199 -0.79 -15.25 2.61
N GLN A 200 0.34 -14.83 3.18
CA GLN A 200 0.43 -13.55 3.87
C GLN A 200 0.12 -12.34 2.97
N VAL A 201 0.58 -12.37 1.70
CA VAL A 201 0.27 -11.33 0.70
C VAL A 201 -1.19 -11.42 0.24
N ARG A 202 -1.73 -12.63 0.01
CA ARG A 202 -3.15 -12.85 -0.35
C ARG A 202 -4.10 -12.33 0.73
N TYR A 203 -3.84 -12.63 2.00
CA TYR A 203 -4.61 -12.04 3.10
C TYR A 203 -4.46 -10.52 3.17
N GLY A 204 -3.36 -9.95 2.66
CA GLY A 204 -3.23 -8.50 2.49
C GLY A 204 -4.25 -7.95 1.48
N VAL A 205 -4.38 -8.61 0.33
CA VAL A 205 -5.39 -8.29 -0.70
C VAL A 205 -6.81 -8.39 -0.13
N GLU A 206 -7.12 -9.46 0.60
CA GLU A 206 -8.43 -9.63 1.23
C GLU A 206 -8.77 -8.52 2.23
N ARG A 207 -7.79 -8.09 3.05
CA ARG A 207 -7.98 -6.98 3.99
C ARG A 207 -8.27 -5.66 3.26
N ILE A 208 -7.58 -5.39 2.15
CA ILE A 208 -7.84 -4.21 1.32
C ILE A 208 -9.25 -4.27 0.73
N ALA A 209 -9.65 -5.42 0.18
CA ALA A 209 -11.00 -5.61 -0.34
C ALA A 209 -12.09 -5.41 0.73
N ALA A 210 -11.83 -5.83 1.97
CA ALA A 210 -12.77 -5.70 3.08
C ALA A 210 -12.96 -4.25 3.56
N VAL A 211 -11.94 -3.38 3.44
CA VAL A 211 -12.02 -1.96 3.84
C VAL A 211 -12.53 -1.05 2.73
N LEU A 212 -12.37 -1.46 1.46
CA LEU A 212 -12.70 -0.65 0.29
C LEU A 212 -14.14 -0.08 0.30
N PRO A 213 -15.20 -0.81 0.69
CA PRO A 213 -16.56 -0.23 0.72
C PRO A 213 -16.70 0.97 1.67
N ARG A 214 -16.00 0.98 2.82
CA ARG A 214 -16.04 2.09 3.78
C ARG A 214 -15.21 3.28 3.34
N VAL A 215 -14.10 3.01 2.64
CA VAL A 215 -13.31 4.07 1.97
C VAL A 215 -14.10 4.69 0.82
N ALA A 216 -14.96 3.93 0.15
CA ALA A 216 -15.75 4.38 -0.99
C ALA A 216 -17.01 5.18 -0.59
N GLU A 217 -17.32 5.32 0.70
CA GLU A 217 -18.38 6.21 1.20
C GLU A 217 -17.95 7.68 1.10
N LEU A 218 -18.75 8.52 0.44
CA LEU A 218 -18.43 9.91 0.14
C LEU A 218 -19.30 10.89 0.95
N PRO A 219 -18.71 11.90 1.63
CA PRO A 219 -19.47 12.97 2.27
C PRO A 219 -20.12 13.96 1.28
N LEU A 220 -19.90 13.79 -0.02
CA LEU A 220 -20.42 14.68 -1.06
C LEU A 220 -21.93 14.88 -0.90
N GLY A 221 -22.36 16.15 -0.85
CA GLY A 221 -23.76 16.50 -0.61
C GLY A 221 -24.04 16.99 0.80
N GLY A 222 -23.16 16.74 1.77
CA GLY A 222 -23.27 17.29 3.12
C GLY A 222 -22.98 18.80 3.21
N THR A 223 -22.36 19.37 2.19
CA THR A 223 -21.97 20.78 2.07
C THR A 223 -21.16 21.30 3.25
N ALA A 224 -21.61 22.36 3.92
CA ALA A 224 -20.80 23.07 4.91
C ALA A 224 -20.53 22.23 6.16
N VAL A 225 -21.57 21.55 6.67
CA VAL A 225 -21.59 20.94 8.02
C VAL A 225 -22.35 19.61 8.08
N GLY A 226 -22.72 19.03 6.94
CA GLY A 226 -23.43 17.74 6.85
C GLY A 226 -24.95 17.84 6.62
N THR A 227 -25.51 19.05 6.50
CA THR A 227 -26.96 19.25 6.34
C THR A 227 -27.44 19.26 4.88
N GLY A 228 -26.54 19.45 3.93
CA GLY A 228 -26.89 19.64 2.53
C GLY A 228 -27.49 21.01 2.19
N LEU A 229 -27.30 22.01 3.06
CA LEU A 229 -27.72 23.39 2.77
C LEU A 229 -27.11 23.87 1.45
N ASN A 230 -27.91 24.56 0.63
CA ASN A 230 -27.57 25.08 -0.70
C ASN A 230 -27.25 24.02 -1.78
N THR A 231 -27.66 22.78 -1.57
CA THR A 231 -27.59 21.71 -2.57
C THR A 231 -29.00 21.28 -3.01
N PRO A 232 -29.29 21.19 -4.32
CA PRO A 232 -30.60 20.78 -4.80
C PRO A 232 -30.82 19.29 -4.55
N SER A 233 -32.09 18.93 -4.35
CA SER A 233 -32.49 17.53 -4.16
C SER A 233 -32.02 16.66 -5.32
N GLY A 234 -31.40 15.52 -5.01
CA GLY A 234 -30.89 14.58 -6.00
C GLY A 234 -29.52 14.91 -6.59
N PHE A 235 -28.87 16.02 -6.21
CA PHE A 235 -27.51 16.35 -6.66
C PHE A 235 -26.49 15.27 -6.28
N ALA A 236 -26.33 15.02 -4.98
CA ALA A 236 -25.33 14.08 -4.46
C ALA A 236 -25.46 12.66 -5.05
N PRO A 237 -26.63 11.98 -5.02
CA PRO A 237 -26.73 10.63 -5.57
C PRO A 237 -26.45 10.57 -7.07
N ARG A 238 -26.79 11.60 -7.85
CA ARG A 238 -26.49 11.66 -9.29
C ARG A 238 -25.00 11.86 -9.56
N VAL A 239 -24.34 12.74 -8.81
CA VAL A 239 -22.89 12.97 -8.95
C VAL A 239 -22.13 11.72 -8.56
N ILE A 240 -22.49 11.08 -7.44
CA ILE A 240 -21.84 9.84 -6.98
C ILE A 240 -22.06 8.70 -7.97
N ALA A 241 -23.26 8.54 -8.53
CA ALA A 241 -23.52 7.53 -9.56
C ALA A 241 -22.66 7.73 -10.81
N LEU A 242 -22.53 8.97 -11.30
CA LEU A 242 -21.69 9.29 -12.45
C LEU A 242 -20.20 9.03 -12.15
N LEU A 243 -19.73 9.38 -10.95
CA LEU A 243 -18.36 9.08 -10.52
C LEU A 243 -18.13 7.57 -10.40
N ALA A 244 -19.08 6.81 -9.85
CA ALA A 244 -18.97 5.36 -9.73
C ALA A 244 -18.87 4.68 -11.10
N GLU A 245 -19.69 5.11 -12.06
CA GLU A 245 -19.66 4.63 -13.44
C GLU A 245 -18.31 4.92 -14.10
N THR A 246 -17.87 6.18 -14.07
CA THR A 246 -16.65 6.61 -14.78
C THR A 246 -15.37 6.07 -14.17
N THR A 247 -15.33 5.83 -12.86
CA THR A 247 -14.14 5.32 -12.15
C THR A 247 -14.14 3.81 -11.96
N SER A 248 -15.27 3.14 -12.20
CA SER A 248 -15.49 1.72 -11.86
C SER A 248 -15.20 1.40 -10.40
N LEU A 249 -15.48 2.35 -9.50
CA LEU A 249 -15.33 2.21 -8.05
C LEU A 249 -16.70 2.02 -7.37
N PRO A 250 -16.76 1.31 -6.23
CA PRO A 250 -18.01 1.06 -5.50
C PRO A 250 -18.42 2.29 -4.65
N LEU A 251 -18.45 3.48 -5.27
CA LEU A 251 -18.71 4.74 -4.57
C LEU A 251 -20.17 4.82 -4.11
N THR A 252 -20.38 5.19 -2.85
CA THR A 252 -21.72 5.38 -2.28
C THR A 252 -21.79 6.67 -1.49
N GLU A 253 -22.99 7.22 -1.32
CA GLU A 253 -23.20 8.34 -0.39
C GLU A 253 -22.96 7.89 1.05
N ALA A 254 -22.36 8.76 1.86
CA ALA A 254 -22.16 8.51 3.28
C ALA A 254 -23.49 8.22 3.97
N ARG A 255 -23.50 7.19 4.82
CA ARG A 255 -24.68 6.85 5.63
C ARG A 255 -25.02 7.93 6.67
N ASN A 256 -24.04 8.74 7.06
CA ASN A 256 -24.20 9.88 7.93
C ASN A 256 -23.20 10.98 7.55
N HIS A 257 -23.69 12.11 7.05
CA HIS A 257 -22.85 13.23 6.61
C HIS A 257 -22.11 13.94 7.75
N PHE A 258 -22.63 13.92 8.99
CA PHE A 258 -21.94 14.52 10.13
C PHE A 258 -20.72 13.71 10.54
N GLU A 259 -20.81 12.38 10.53
CA GLU A 259 -19.64 11.51 10.71
C GLU A 259 -18.65 11.69 9.56
N ALA A 260 -19.14 11.62 8.33
CA ALA A 260 -18.29 11.69 7.14
C ALA A 260 -17.66 13.08 6.90
N GLN A 261 -18.08 14.12 7.63
CA GLN A 261 -17.44 15.45 7.67
C GLN A 261 -16.66 15.71 8.98
N GLY A 262 -17.14 15.27 10.14
CA GLY A 262 -16.48 15.42 11.43
C GLY A 262 -15.30 14.47 11.69
N ALA A 263 -15.28 13.28 11.07
CA ALA A 263 -14.31 12.22 11.32
C ALA A 263 -13.77 11.56 10.03
N ARG A 264 -12.54 11.02 10.05
CA ARG A 264 -11.92 10.31 8.91
C ARG A 264 -11.64 8.84 9.24
N ASP A 265 -12.57 8.19 9.93
CA ASP A 265 -12.35 6.86 10.52
C ASP A 265 -12.08 5.78 9.48
N SER A 266 -12.79 5.79 8.34
CA SER A 266 -12.54 4.82 7.27
C SER A 266 -11.16 4.96 6.62
N LEU A 267 -10.60 6.18 6.60
CA LEU A 267 -9.24 6.44 6.14
C LEU A 267 -8.19 5.99 7.18
N VAL A 268 -8.47 6.15 8.48
CA VAL A 268 -7.64 5.60 9.57
C VAL A 268 -7.65 4.07 9.53
N GLU A 269 -8.82 3.45 9.33
CA GLU A 269 -8.96 2.01 9.17
C GLU A 269 -8.12 1.50 7.98
N ALA A 270 -8.24 2.16 6.82
CA ALA A 270 -7.45 1.84 5.64
C ALA A 270 -5.94 1.93 5.92
N SER A 271 -5.50 2.95 6.65
CA SER A 271 -4.08 3.09 7.06
C SER A 271 -3.61 1.90 7.89
N GLY A 272 -4.41 1.46 8.87
CA GLY A 272 -4.10 0.29 9.69
C GLY A 272 -4.04 -1.03 8.90
N VAL A 273 -4.90 -1.17 7.88
CA VAL A 273 -4.84 -2.29 6.92
C VAL A 273 -3.54 -2.24 6.12
N ILE A 274 -3.19 -1.08 5.56
CA ILE A 274 -1.97 -0.86 4.78
C ILE A 274 -0.71 -1.15 5.63
N ARG A 275 -0.68 -0.68 6.89
CA ARG A 275 0.38 -1.01 7.86
C ARG A 275 0.50 -2.52 8.06
N THR A 276 -0.62 -3.24 8.18
CA THR A 276 -0.63 -4.70 8.36
C THR A 276 0.00 -5.42 7.17
N VAL A 277 -0.29 -4.96 5.94
CA VAL A 277 0.38 -5.45 4.72
C VAL A 277 1.88 -5.19 4.77
N ALA A 278 2.28 -3.96 5.13
CA ALA A 278 3.69 -3.56 5.21
C ALA A 278 4.48 -4.43 6.21
N VAL A 279 3.93 -4.68 7.41
CA VAL A 279 4.54 -5.58 8.40
C VAL A 279 4.76 -6.98 7.83
N GLY A 280 3.84 -7.48 7.01
CA GLY A 280 4.00 -8.78 6.38
C GLY A 280 5.09 -8.81 5.32
N LEU A 281 5.15 -7.80 4.45
CA LEU A 281 6.24 -7.68 3.47
C LEU A 281 7.62 -7.57 4.13
N TYR A 282 7.72 -6.90 5.29
CA TYR A 282 8.97 -6.84 6.06
C TYR A 282 9.45 -8.23 6.48
N LYS A 283 8.56 -9.09 6.98
CA LYS A 283 8.90 -10.46 7.37
C LYS A 283 9.45 -11.25 6.19
N ILE A 284 8.74 -11.21 5.05
CA ILE A 284 9.13 -11.93 3.82
C ILE A 284 10.49 -11.44 3.33
N ALA A 285 10.67 -10.12 3.19
CA ALA A 285 11.93 -9.53 2.76
C ALA A 285 13.10 -9.86 3.71
N ASN A 286 12.84 -9.86 5.03
CA ASN A 286 13.85 -10.19 6.02
C ASN A 286 14.28 -11.66 5.94
N ASP A 287 13.35 -12.59 5.75
CA ASP A 287 13.68 -14.00 5.57
C ASP A 287 14.51 -14.23 4.31
N ILE A 288 14.08 -13.67 3.18
CA ILE A 288 14.80 -13.85 1.90
C ILE A 288 16.24 -13.34 2.00
N ARG A 289 16.48 -12.15 2.59
CA ARG A 289 17.84 -11.65 2.76
C ARG A 289 18.69 -12.48 3.74
N TRP A 290 18.07 -13.08 4.77
CA TRP A 290 18.77 -13.97 5.70
C TRP A 290 19.17 -15.26 5.00
N MET A 291 18.24 -15.89 4.29
CA MET A 291 18.51 -17.07 3.48
C MET A 291 19.55 -16.79 2.38
N GLY A 292 19.55 -15.59 1.80
CA GLY A 292 20.54 -15.12 0.84
C GLY A 292 21.87 -14.62 1.42
N SER A 293 22.06 -14.64 2.74
CA SER A 293 23.29 -14.16 3.38
C SER A 293 24.48 -15.05 3.02
N GLY A 294 25.61 -14.45 2.61
CA GLY A 294 26.75 -15.20 2.10
C GLY A 294 27.82 -14.33 1.43
N PRO A 295 28.64 -14.88 0.51
CA PRO A 295 28.56 -16.23 -0.06
C PRO A 295 29.26 -17.32 0.76
N ARG A 296 29.98 -16.99 1.82
CA ARG A 296 30.74 -17.97 2.64
C ARG A 296 30.44 -17.95 4.14
N ALA A 297 30.04 -16.81 4.69
CA ALA A 297 29.87 -16.61 6.13
C ALA A 297 28.40 -16.34 6.52
N GLY A 298 27.45 -16.98 5.83
CA GLY A 298 26.02 -16.83 6.07
C GLY A 298 25.26 -18.13 5.74
N LEU A 299 23.94 -18.05 5.68
CA LEU A 299 23.08 -19.23 5.46
C LEU A 299 23.22 -19.80 4.05
N ARG A 300 23.27 -18.94 3.01
CA ARG A 300 23.48 -19.34 1.60
C ARG A 300 22.41 -20.29 1.04
N GLU A 301 21.23 -20.29 1.63
CA GLU A 301 20.07 -21.10 1.23
C GLU A 301 19.49 -20.63 -0.10
N LEU A 302 19.54 -19.32 -0.35
CA LEU A 302 19.07 -18.70 -1.58
C LEU A 302 20.21 -17.95 -2.29
N ALA A 303 20.13 -17.90 -3.62
CA ALA A 303 20.88 -16.99 -4.47
C ALA A 303 19.92 -15.90 -4.96
N ILE A 304 20.08 -14.70 -4.40
CA ILE A 304 19.29 -13.52 -4.78
C ILE A 304 19.91 -12.92 -6.05
N PRO A 305 19.11 -12.50 -7.05
CA PRO A 305 19.62 -11.90 -8.28
C PRO A 305 20.54 -10.70 -8.04
N ASP A 306 21.66 -10.66 -8.78
CA ASP A 306 22.59 -9.54 -8.75
C ASP A 306 22.04 -8.36 -9.57
N LEU A 307 21.81 -7.22 -8.92
CA LEU A 307 21.25 -6.03 -9.59
C LEU A 307 22.27 -4.92 -9.84
N GLN A 308 23.24 -4.77 -8.93
CA GLN A 308 24.24 -3.71 -8.98
C GLN A 308 25.46 -4.08 -8.13
N PRO A 309 26.64 -3.47 -8.37
CA PRO A 309 27.78 -3.56 -7.46
C PRO A 309 27.39 -3.17 -6.04
N GLY A 310 27.64 -4.06 -5.08
CA GLY A 310 27.19 -3.92 -3.69
C GLY A 310 28.15 -3.16 -2.79
N SER A 311 29.33 -2.78 -3.27
CA SER A 311 30.30 -2.02 -2.49
C SER A 311 31.23 -1.22 -3.38
N SER A 312 31.51 0.02 -2.98
CA SER A 312 32.51 0.87 -3.64
C SER A 312 33.96 0.42 -3.39
N ILE A 313 34.20 -0.43 -2.38
CA ILE A 313 35.55 -0.83 -1.93
C ILE A 313 35.80 -2.34 -1.93
N MET A 314 34.76 -3.18 -1.95
CA MET A 314 34.89 -4.65 -1.96
C MET A 314 34.51 -5.19 -3.34
N PRO A 315 35.49 -5.46 -4.23
CA PRO A 315 35.22 -5.99 -5.56
C PRO A 315 34.45 -7.32 -5.48
N GLY A 316 33.43 -7.47 -6.32
CA GLY A 316 32.61 -8.69 -6.40
C GLY A 316 31.55 -8.86 -5.30
N LYS A 317 31.43 -7.94 -4.34
CA LYS A 317 30.32 -7.98 -3.36
C LYS A 317 29.02 -7.53 -4.00
N VAL A 318 27.95 -8.29 -3.78
CA VAL A 318 26.57 -7.93 -4.16
C VAL A 318 25.66 -8.00 -2.93
N ASN A 319 24.65 -7.12 -2.89
CA ASN A 319 23.75 -6.95 -1.74
C ASN A 319 22.29 -7.25 -2.12
N PRO A 320 21.45 -7.68 -1.16
CA PRO A 320 20.02 -7.85 -1.35
C PRO A 320 19.28 -6.50 -1.32
N VAL A 321 19.54 -5.63 -2.31
CA VAL A 321 19.08 -4.23 -2.32
C VAL A 321 17.56 -4.08 -2.40
N ILE A 322 16.84 -5.03 -3.02
CA ILE A 322 15.38 -5.00 -3.08
C ILE A 322 14.75 -5.31 -1.71
N PRO A 323 15.14 -6.39 -1.00
CA PRO A 323 14.79 -6.56 0.40
C PRO A 323 15.13 -5.36 1.31
N GLU A 324 16.25 -4.66 1.06
CA GLU A 324 16.61 -3.44 1.80
C GLU A 324 15.65 -2.27 1.50
N ALA A 325 15.23 -2.09 0.25
CA ALA A 325 14.25 -1.08 -0.13
C ALA A 325 12.88 -1.33 0.52
N ILE A 326 12.42 -2.58 0.57
CA ILE A 326 11.16 -2.96 1.25
C ILE A 326 11.21 -2.55 2.71
N ARG A 327 12.32 -2.82 3.42
CA ARG A 327 12.44 -2.48 4.84
C ARG A 327 12.31 -0.97 5.08
N GLN A 328 12.89 -0.15 4.21
CA GLN A 328 12.79 1.31 4.29
C GLN A 328 11.36 1.78 4.01
N VAL A 329 10.71 1.23 2.97
CA VAL A 329 9.30 1.51 2.67
C VAL A 329 8.39 1.13 3.84
N VAL A 330 8.60 -0.02 4.47
CA VAL A 330 7.79 -0.45 5.62
C VAL A 330 7.96 0.50 6.81
N ALA A 331 9.19 0.95 7.08
CA ALA A 331 9.41 1.95 8.13
C ALA A 331 8.66 3.27 7.82
N GLN A 332 8.68 3.72 6.56
CA GLN A 332 7.95 4.91 6.14
C GLN A 332 6.43 4.73 6.30
N VAL A 333 5.87 3.59 5.86
CA VAL A 333 4.44 3.29 5.98
C VAL A 333 3.99 3.27 7.45
N ILE A 334 4.79 2.70 8.35
CA ILE A 334 4.47 2.70 9.79
C ILE A 334 4.47 4.13 10.36
N GLY A 335 5.42 4.97 9.95
CA GLY A 335 5.44 6.39 10.32
C GLY A 335 4.23 7.15 9.76
N ASN A 336 3.86 6.88 8.51
CA ASN A 336 2.71 7.48 7.86
C ASN A 336 1.38 7.06 8.53
N ASP A 337 1.24 5.79 8.94
CA ASP A 337 0.08 5.31 9.70
C ASP A 337 -0.06 6.03 11.04
N ALA A 338 1.05 6.25 11.77
CA ALA A 338 1.01 7.01 13.01
C ALA A 338 0.55 8.47 12.78
N ALA A 339 1.01 9.10 11.70
CA ALA A 339 0.58 10.45 11.32
C ALA A 339 -0.92 10.50 10.96
N VAL A 340 -1.43 9.49 10.22
CA VAL A 340 -2.85 9.36 9.87
C VAL A 340 -3.70 9.11 11.11
N ALA A 341 -3.29 8.18 11.98
CA ALA A 341 -4.00 7.85 13.21
C ALA A 341 -4.12 9.08 14.13
N PHE A 342 -3.03 9.81 14.34
CA PHE A 342 -3.06 11.05 15.12
C PHE A 342 -3.99 12.09 14.47
N SER A 343 -3.86 12.30 13.16
CA SER A 343 -4.67 13.29 12.41
C SER A 343 -6.17 12.95 12.43
N GLY A 344 -6.51 11.67 12.33
CA GLY A 344 -7.89 11.20 12.42
C GLY A 344 -8.51 11.46 13.80
N SER A 345 -7.72 11.44 14.87
CA SER A 345 -8.22 11.72 16.22
C SER A 345 -8.39 13.21 16.54
N GLN A 346 -7.99 14.13 15.65
CA GLN A 346 -8.09 15.58 15.85
C GLN A 346 -9.36 16.19 15.20
N GLY A 347 -10.48 15.46 15.16
CA GLY A 347 -11.75 16.03 14.70
C GLY A 347 -12.34 16.97 15.76
N ASP A 348 -12.77 18.17 15.34
CA ASP A 348 -13.44 19.15 16.21
C ASP A 348 -14.83 19.46 15.64
N PHE A 349 -15.88 19.11 16.39
CA PHE A 349 -17.28 19.32 15.99
C PHE A 349 -17.59 18.80 14.57
N GLU A 350 -18.10 19.64 13.66
CA GLU A 350 -18.59 19.23 12.34
C GLU A 350 -17.48 18.98 11.29
N LEU A 351 -16.19 19.23 11.60
CA LEU A 351 -15.12 19.06 10.61
C LEU A 351 -13.79 18.58 11.20
N ASN A 352 -13.24 17.51 10.64
CA ASN A 352 -11.81 17.21 10.79
C ASN A 352 -10.99 18.09 9.85
N VAL A 353 -10.08 18.90 10.40
CA VAL A 353 -9.23 19.85 9.66
C VAL A 353 -7.78 19.36 9.53
N MET A 354 -7.60 18.05 9.39
CA MET A 354 -6.29 17.43 9.11
C MET A 354 -6.30 16.70 7.76
N LEU A 355 -7.17 17.09 6.84
CA LEU A 355 -7.43 16.35 5.60
C LEU A 355 -6.22 16.27 4.66
N PRO A 356 -5.46 17.35 4.39
CA PRO A 356 -4.31 17.28 3.51
C PRO A 356 -3.20 16.35 4.03
N VAL A 357 -2.96 16.32 5.35
CA VAL A 357 -1.93 15.44 5.92
C VAL A 357 -2.38 13.99 5.94
N ILE A 358 -3.67 13.71 6.16
CA ILE A 358 -4.23 12.36 6.03
C ILE A 358 -4.06 11.86 4.60
N SER A 359 -4.46 12.66 3.61
CA SER A 359 -4.41 12.25 2.20
C SER A 359 -2.98 12.01 1.72
N ARG A 360 -2.05 12.91 2.04
CA ARG A 360 -0.63 12.76 1.70
C ARG A 360 -0.06 11.44 2.21
N ASN A 361 -0.21 11.15 3.50
CA ASN A 361 0.40 9.98 4.12
C ASN A 361 -0.21 8.65 3.61
N LEU A 362 -1.52 8.62 3.35
CA LEU A 362 -2.18 7.44 2.79
C LEU A 362 -1.77 7.20 1.33
N LEU A 363 -1.86 8.22 0.47
CA LEU A 363 -1.52 8.09 -0.95
C LEU A 363 -0.05 7.74 -1.14
N GLU A 364 0.86 8.34 -0.36
CA GLU A 364 2.27 7.97 -0.37
C GLU A 364 2.48 6.50 0.04
N SER A 365 1.84 6.05 1.12
CA SER A 365 1.96 4.67 1.60
C SER A 365 1.52 3.66 0.53
N ILE A 366 0.39 3.94 -0.13
CA ILE A 366 -0.15 3.11 -1.19
C ILE A 366 0.82 3.06 -2.38
N ARG A 367 1.30 4.21 -2.85
CA ARG A 367 2.25 4.32 -3.98
C ARG A 367 3.56 3.60 -3.69
N LEU A 368 4.15 3.81 -2.51
CA LEU A 368 5.42 3.17 -2.12
C LEU A 368 5.29 1.65 -2.05
N LEU A 369 4.22 1.13 -1.42
CA LEU A 369 4.00 -0.31 -1.31
C LEU A 369 3.73 -0.95 -2.67
N ALA A 370 2.91 -0.32 -3.51
CA ALA A 370 2.63 -0.86 -4.84
C ALA A 370 3.90 -0.93 -5.69
N ASN A 371 4.73 0.13 -5.67
CA ASN A 371 5.99 0.15 -6.40
C ASN A 371 6.98 -0.89 -5.88
N VAL A 372 7.14 -1.00 -4.55
CA VAL A 372 8.10 -1.95 -4.00
C VAL A 372 7.63 -3.39 -4.15
N ALA A 373 6.32 -3.66 -4.13
CA ALA A 373 5.77 -4.98 -4.40
C ALA A 373 6.05 -5.44 -5.84
N ARG A 374 5.84 -4.55 -6.83
CA ARG A 374 6.20 -4.82 -8.25
C ARG A 374 7.70 -5.07 -8.40
N LEU A 375 8.54 -4.20 -7.82
CA LEU A 375 10.00 -4.37 -7.87
C LEU A 375 10.44 -5.66 -7.17
N PHE A 376 9.79 -6.04 -6.07
CA PHE A 376 10.10 -7.27 -5.37
C PHE A 376 9.80 -8.49 -6.22
N GLU A 377 8.66 -8.51 -6.90
CA GLU A 377 8.34 -9.55 -7.87
C GLU A 377 9.38 -9.59 -9.00
N GLU A 378 9.50 -8.49 -9.75
CA GLU A 378 10.22 -8.44 -11.03
C GLU A 378 11.74 -8.53 -10.89
N ARG A 379 12.31 -8.01 -9.80
CA ARG A 379 13.77 -7.87 -9.63
C ARG A 379 14.34 -8.78 -8.54
N CYS A 380 13.51 -9.59 -7.89
CA CYS A 380 13.97 -10.49 -6.85
C CYS A 380 13.27 -11.85 -6.91
N ILE A 381 11.94 -11.92 -6.77
CA ILE A 381 11.22 -13.18 -6.60
C ILE A 381 11.27 -14.06 -7.85
N VAL A 382 11.04 -13.49 -9.05
CA VAL A 382 10.98 -14.27 -10.30
C VAL A 382 12.27 -15.07 -10.54
N ASP A 383 13.42 -14.41 -10.42
CA ASP A 383 14.74 -15.00 -10.70
C ASP A 383 15.43 -15.57 -9.44
N LEU A 384 14.72 -15.67 -8.32
CA LEU A 384 15.25 -16.22 -7.08
C LEU A 384 15.59 -17.70 -7.23
N ALA A 385 16.80 -18.10 -6.89
CA ALA A 385 17.24 -19.50 -7.00
C ALA A 385 17.56 -20.10 -5.63
N ALA A 386 17.29 -21.39 -5.47
CA ALA A 386 17.60 -22.15 -4.26
C ALA A 386 18.93 -22.89 -4.40
N ASN A 387 19.71 -22.96 -3.31
CA ASN A 387 20.90 -23.81 -3.26
C ASN A 387 20.54 -25.17 -2.66
N ALA A 388 19.98 -26.06 -3.49
CA ALA A 388 19.47 -27.37 -3.07
C ALA A 388 20.46 -28.16 -2.21
N SER A 389 21.75 -28.20 -2.59
CA SER A 389 22.78 -28.91 -1.84
C SER A 389 23.01 -28.35 -0.43
N VAL A 390 22.90 -27.03 -0.24
CA VAL A 390 23.05 -26.38 1.06
C VAL A 390 21.81 -26.62 1.92
N LEU A 391 20.63 -26.53 1.32
CA LEU A 391 19.35 -26.78 2.00
C LEU A 391 19.29 -28.20 2.57
N GLU A 392 19.60 -29.20 1.74
CA GLU A 392 19.61 -30.61 2.12
C GLU A 392 20.67 -30.91 3.19
N ALA A 393 21.88 -30.35 3.04
CA ALA A 393 22.95 -30.52 4.03
C ALA A 393 22.55 -29.98 5.41
N TYR A 394 21.88 -28.82 5.49
CA TYR A 394 21.39 -28.30 6.77
C TYR A 394 20.24 -29.13 7.34
N ALA A 395 19.32 -29.61 6.49
CA ALA A 395 18.24 -30.49 6.92
C ALA A 395 18.80 -31.79 7.54
N ALA A 396 19.74 -32.44 6.84
CA ALA A 396 20.38 -33.67 7.29
C ALA A 396 21.28 -33.48 8.51
N GLY A 397 21.91 -32.31 8.64
CA GLY A 397 22.81 -31.99 9.75
C GLY A 397 22.11 -31.57 11.04
N SER A 398 20.81 -31.27 11.00
CA SER A 398 20.06 -30.82 12.17
C SER A 398 19.94 -31.94 13.22
N PRO A 399 20.39 -31.75 14.48
CA PRO A 399 20.19 -32.77 15.52
C PRO A 399 18.70 -32.97 15.85
N SER A 400 17.84 -32.02 15.48
CA SER A 400 16.39 -32.06 15.70
C SER A 400 15.68 -33.08 14.79
N ILE A 401 16.35 -33.67 13.79
CA ILE A 401 15.78 -34.78 12.99
C ILE A 401 15.56 -36.05 13.83
N VAL A 402 16.08 -36.11 15.07
CA VAL A 402 15.76 -37.18 16.02
C VAL A 402 14.28 -37.21 16.44
N THR A 403 13.55 -36.10 16.25
CA THR A 403 12.21 -35.90 16.82
C THR A 403 11.20 -37.00 16.52
N PRO A 404 11.09 -37.54 15.28
CA PRO A 404 10.16 -38.64 14.99
C PRO A 404 10.48 -39.92 15.76
N LEU A 405 11.73 -40.11 16.23
CA LEU A 405 12.13 -41.27 17.02
C LEU A 405 11.55 -41.28 18.43
N ASN A 406 10.94 -40.18 18.89
CA ASN A 406 10.23 -40.14 20.16
C ASN A 406 9.16 -41.26 20.27
N ARG A 407 8.53 -41.63 19.14
CA ARG A 407 7.51 -42.71 19.11
C ARG A 407 8.08 -44.12 19.35
N TYR A 408 9.39 -44.30 19.16
CA TYR A 408 10.09 -45.57 19.34
C TYR A 408 10.94 -45.61 20.61
N LEU A 409 11.68 -44.53 20.88
CA LEU A 409 12.69 -44.47 21.94
C LEU A 409 12.20 -43.74 23.21
N GLY A 410 11.16 -42.92 23.10
CA GLY A 410 10.80 -41.93 24.12
C GLY A 410 11.67 -40.68 24.07
N TYR A 411 11.14 -39.58 24.62
CA TYR A 411 11.75 -38.25 24.53
C TYR A 411 13.15 -38.16 25.18
N GLU A 412 13.33 -38.73 26.38
CA GLU A 412 14.60 -38.63 27.11
C GLU A 412 15.74 -39.30 26.36
N GLU A 413 15.48 -40.47 25.77
CA GLU A 413 16.48 -41.21 24.99
C GLU A 413 16.79 -40.50 23.67
N ALA A 414 15.77 -40.02 22.94
CA ALA A 414 15.96 -39.23 21.73
C ALA A 414 16.77 -37.95 22.00
N ALA A 415 16.50 -37.25 23.12
CA ALA A 415 17.27 -36.09 23.53
C ALA A 415 18.73 -36.45 23.87
N ALA A 416 18.95 -37.61 24.50
CA ALA A 416 20.30 -38.11 24.74
C ALA A 416 21.02 -38.46 23.43
N VAL A 417 20.32 -39.00 22.41
CA VAL A 417 20.86 -39.30 21.08
C VAL A 417 21.33 -38.00 20.42
N ALA A 418 20.48 -36.97 20.36
CA ALA A 418 20.83 -35.68 19.78
C ALA A 418 22.03 -35.02 20.48
N LYS A 419 22.08 -35.06 21.83
CA LYS A 419 23.22 -34.53 22.59
C LYS A 419 24.53 -35.26 22.28
N GLN A 420 24.48 -36.57 22.11
CA GLN A 420 25.66 -37.36 21.76
C GLN A 420 26.09 -37.10 20.32
N ALA A 421 25.16 -37.06 19.37
CA ALA A 421 25.42 -36.75 17.96
C ALA A 421 26.16 -35.42 17.81
N LEU A 422 25.67 -34.37 18.48
CA LEU A 422 26.31 -33.06 18.47
C LEU A 422 27.69 -33.07 19.15
N LYS A 423 27.84 -33.78 20.28
CA LYS A 423 29.10 -33.86 21.03
C LYS A 423 30.19 -34.61 20.26
N GLU A 424 29.81 -35.64 19.51
CA GLU A 424 30.73 -36.54 18.81
C GLU A 424 30.90 -36.20 17.33
N ASP A 425 30.18 -35.20 16.81
CA ASP A 425 30.12 -34.84 15.39
C ASP A 425 29.72 -36.05 14.51
N ARG A 426 28.62 -36.69 14.91
CA ARG A 426 28.06 -37.89 14.25
C ARG A 426 26.62 -37.65 13.85
N THR A 427 26.16 -38.36 12.83
CA THR A 427 24.75 -38.31 12.42
C THR A 427 23.84 -38.95 13.47
N ILE A 428 22.57 -38.54 13.50
CA ILE A 428 21.56 -39.17 14.36
C ILE A 428 21.50 -40.68 14.10
N ARG A 429 21.53 -41.10 12.82
CA ARG A 429 21.51 -42.51 12.42
C ARG A 429 22.66 -43.30 13.06
N GLU A 430 23.89 -42.79 12.95
CA GLU A 430 25.09 -43.44 13.51
C GLU A 430 25.01 -43.59 15.03
N VAL A 431 24.47 -42.61 15.73
CA VAL A 431 24.31 -42.67 17.20
C VAL A 431 23.22 -43.67 17.59
N VAL A 432 22.09 -43.70 16.88
CA VAL A 432 21.01 -44.68 17.14
C VAL A 432 21.51 -46.11 16.96
N LEU A 433 22.27 -46.36 15.88
CA LEU A 433 22.89 -47.66 15.61
C LEU A 433 23.93 -48.02 16.67
N ALA A 434 24.85 -47.10 17.00
CA ALA A 434 25.89 -47.36 17.99
C ALA A 434 25.34 -47.57 19.41
N ARG A 435 24.17 -47.01 19.72
CA ARG A 435 23.46 -47.29 20.98
C ARG A 435 22.72 -48.63 20.97
N GLY A 436 22.72 -49.39 19.87
CA GLY A 436 22.14 -50.73 19.78
C GLY A 436 20.61 -50.76 19.77
N HIS A 437 19.93 -49.66 19.43
CA HIS A 437 18.46 -49.60 19.41
C HIS A 437 17.84 -50.51 18.35
N VAL A 438 18.52 -50.68 17.21
CA VAL A 438 18.11 -51.62 16.16
C VAL A 438 18.43 -53.06 16.57
N GLU A 439 19.61 -53.33 17.12
CA GLU A 439 20.03 -54.66 17.58
C GLU A 439 19.11 -55.21 18.69
N ARG A 440 18.63 -54.34 19.59
CA ARG A 440 17.68 -54.71 20.64
C ARG A 440 16.23 -54.86 20.16
N GLY A 441 15.95 -54.53 18.89
CA GLY A 441 14.60 -54.59 18.32
C GLY A 441 13.66 -53.48 18.80
N THR A 442 14.20 -52.36 19.33
CA THR A 442 13.38 -51.20 19.73
C THR A 442 12.73 -50.53 18.51
N LEU A 443 13.43 -50.55 17.37
CA LEU A 443 12.91 -50.24 16.04
C LEU A 443 13.69 -51.03 14.98
N THR A 444 13.10 -51.26 13.82
CA THR A 444 13.80 -51.87 12.69
C THR A 444 14.67 -50.84 11.97
N GLU A 445 15.64 -51.30 11.17
CA GLU A 445 16.44 -50.40 10.32
C GLU A 445 15.55 -49.64 9.32
N GLN A 446 14.54 -50.30 8.74
CA GLN A 446 13.54 -49.66 7.89
C GLN A 446 12.77 -48.56 8.64
N GLN A 447 12.33 -48.81 9.88
CA GLN A 447 11.65 -47.79 10.69
C GLN A 447 12.56 -46.62 11.04
N LEU A 448 13.86 -46.86 11.23
CA LEU A 448 14.85 -45.80 11.44
C LEU A 448 15.03 -44.96 10.17
N ASP A 449 15.17 -45.59 9.01
CA ASP A 449 15.35 -44.89 7.75
C ASP A 449 14.08 -44.10 7.35
N GLU A 450 12.89 -44.69 7.49
CA GLU A 450 11.60 -44.00 7.30
C GLU A 450 11.42 -42.84 8.28
N ALA A 451 11.81 -43.01 9.54
CA ALA A 451 11.71 -41.97 10.55
C ALA A 451 12.76 -40.86 10.38
N LEU A 452 13.83 -41.10 9.63
CA LEU A 452 14.90 -40.15 9.31
C LEU A 452 14.81 -39.59 7.87
N ASP A 453 13.81 -40.00 7.08
CA ASP A 453 13.53 -39.43 5.77
C ASP A 453 13.11 -37.96 5.90
N LEU A 454 13.98 -37.06 5.44
CA LEU A 454 13.81 -35.62 5.62
C LEU A 454 12.57 -35.09 4.91
N LEU A 455 12.27 -35.60 3.70
CA LEU A 455 11.11 -35.16 2.95
C LEU A 455 9.82 -35.72 3.56
N GLY A 456 9.83 -36.98 4.01
CA GLY A 456 8.74 -37.57 4.79
C GLY A 456 8.48 -36.83 6.10
N MET A 457 9.52 -36.31 6.78
CA MET A 457 9.34 -35.44 7.95
C MET A 457 8.65 -34.11 7.60
N ALA A 458 9.03 -33.51 6.47
CA ALA A 458 8.43 -32.26 6.02
C ALA A 458 6.99 -32.47 5.52
N ASN A 459 6.64 -33.66 5.05
CA ASN A 459 5.32 -34.01 4.50
C ASN A 459 4.76 -35.30 5.14
N PRO A 460 4.29 -35.24 6.40
CA PRO A 460 3.89 -36.44 7.14
C PRO A 460 2.52 -37.02 6.74
N ASN A 461 1.74 -36.34 5.90
CA ASN A 461 0.37 -36.73 5.51
C ASN A 461 0.18 -36.78 3.99
#